data_AF-A0A921CIC2-F1
#
_entry.id   AF-A0A921CIC2-F1
#
_cell.length_a   1.000
_cell.length_b   1.000
_cell.length_c   1.000
_cell.angle_alpha   90.00
_cell.angle_beta   90.00
_cell.angle_gamma   90.00
#
_symmetry.space_group_name_H-M   'P 1'
#
loop_
_entity.id
_entity.type
_entity.pdbx_description
1 polymer ?
#
loop_
_entity_poly.entity_id
_entity_poly.type
_entity_poly.pdbx_seq_one_letter_code
_entity_poly.pdbx_strand_id
1 'polypeptide(L)'
;MYRLLSGGGSTGISCSFNDTSYGCTAFCNNYGSPTCEGSRVIGYPYSTNGVTVPIETDYLLDVVPREMDTRYHPTALQAQAIAARTYAYWHINQGSAINNSTEFQVFIPYKFESLYPATFPDNTGNPCASSNLNTDQRIVCNAVASQYYISYGTSPNDDLPAFTEFFADAWGQTASGSQPYLLGVEDPISTGCDADDDGHGRGMSQDGAGRWARGNRCSHTGAGDDRWSVRWGHAEQILTHYYTGTHIRDRDGNRLTPEYRWVPLEVNWHTPDNRVPIMYHDRSYEVTFRVQNSGTITWPGTGQVYLWYHGWEQTKRGGEVRSLAALEPGGVREETVILYPPVAPHPGTPYRLRFEMFLEVDDEGIGFSEIERGRPWYTYDVVVCVDGPCATYLPLVTAQPLIPDRRIR
;
A
#
# COMPACT_ATOMS: atom_id res chain seq x y z
N MET A 1 -8.94 4.66 27.50
CA MET A 1 -8.73 3.20 27.44
C MET A 1 -9.92 2.49 28.01
N TYR A 2 -10.50 1.54 27.28
CA TYR A 2 -11.66 0.76 27.65
C TYR A 2 -11.37 -0.72 27.52
N ARG A 3 -12.09 -1.53 28.30
CA ARG A 3 -12.21 -2.97 28.03
C ARG A 3 -12.92 -3.13 26.70
N LEU A 4 -12.49 -4.12 25.92
CA LEU A 4 -13.00 -4.36 24.58
C LEU A 4 -13.75 -5.69 24.49
N LEU A 5 -14.67 -5.76 23.53
CA LEU A 5 -15.25 -7.00 23.02
C LEU A 5 -14.22 -7.72 22.13
N SER A 6 -14.43 -9.00 21.83
CA SER A 6 -13.50 -9.78 20.98
C SER A 6 -13.22 -9.13 19.61
N GLY A 7 -14.21 -8.45 19.04
CA GLY A 7 -14.08 -7.68 17.79
C GLY A 7 -13.45 -6.28 17.94
N GLY A 8 -12.90 -5.92 19.11
CA GLY A 8 -12.25 -4.63 19.34
C GLY A 8 -13.19 -3.46 19.66
N GLY A 9 -14.52 -3.68 19.63
CA GLY A 9 -15.50 -2.67 20.04
C GLY A 9 -15.45 -2.36 21.54
N SER A 10 -15.71 -1.10 21.93
CA SER A 10 -15.68 -0.66 23.33
C SER A 10 -16.84 -1.25 24.14
N THR A 11 -16.56 -1.66 25.37
CA THR A 11 -17.62 -2.02 26.36
C THR A 11 -18.12 -0.81 27.15
N GLY A 12 -17.52 0.37 26.99
CA GLY A 12 -17.76 1.55 27.82
C GLY A 12 -17.14 1.48 29.23
N ILE A 13 -16.56 0.34 29.62
CA ILE A 13 -15.91 0.18 30.93
C ILE A 13 -14.45 0.61 30.83
N SER A 14 -14.08 1.64 31.59
CA SER A 14 -12.71 2.16 31.66
C SER A 14 -11.73 1.16 32.27
N CYS A 15 -10.54 1.04 31.67
CA CYS A 15 -9.42 0.32 32.27
C CYS A 15 -8.93 1.03 33.54
N SER A 16 -8.67 0.26 34.59
CA SER A 16 -7.97 0.71 35.80
C SER A 16 -6.58 0.11 35.87
N PHE A 17 -5.66 0.69 36.66
CA PHE A 17 -4.36 0.09 36.93
C PHE A 17 -4.50 -1.40 37.32
N ASN A 18 -3.67 -2.25 36.71
CA ASN A 18 -3.70 -3.71 36.89
C ASN A 18 -4.99 -4.42 36.43
N ASP A 19 -5.84 -3.78 35.61
CA ASP A 19 -6.98 -4.45 34.97
C ASP A 19 -6.49 -5.48 33.95
N THR A 20 -6.91 -6.73 34.12
CA THR A 20 -6.48 -7.87 33.29
C THR A 20 -7.48 -8.22 32.19
N SER A 21 -8.45 -7.35 31.93
CA SER A 21 -9.46 -7.55 30.88
C SER A 21 -8.89 -7.27 29.48
N TYR A 22 -9.41 -7.98 28.48
CA TYR A 22 -9.11 -7.69 27.07
C TYR A 22 -9.37 -6.21 26.73
N GLY A 23 -8.47 -5.60 25.97
CA GLY A 23 -8.48 -4.16 25.68
C GLY A 23 -7.62 -3.32 26.64
N CYS A 24 -7.49 -3.77 27.89
CA CYS A 24 -6.61 -3.14 28.86
C CYS A 24 -5.19 -3.74 28.85
N THR A 25 -5.05 -4.95 28.31
CA THR A 25 -3.77 -5.65 28.15
C THR A 25 -3.91 -6.75 27.11
N ALA A 26 -2.82 -7.10 26.44
CA ALA A 26 -2.75 -8.30 25.59
C ALA A 26 -2.58 -9.58 26.43
N PHE A 27 -1.97 -9.49 27.61
CA PHE A 27 -1.76 -10.59 28.57
C PHE A 27 -2.94 -10.72 29.54
N CYS A 28 -4.15 -10.88 28.99
CA CYS A 28 -5.40 -10.94 29.75
C CYS A 28 -5.74 -12.34 30.26
N ASN A 29 -6.58 -12.41 31.30
CA ASN A 29 -7.07 -13.67 31.89
C ASN A 29 -8.48 -14.06 31.42
N ASN A 30 -8.96 -13.46 30.33
CA ASN A 30 -10.27 -13.80 29.75
C ASN A 30 -10.21 -15.22 29.17
N TYR A 31 -10.54 -16.20 30.00
CA TYR A 31 -10.48 -17.62 29.68
C TYR A 31 -11.28 -17.95 28.41
N GLY A 32 -10.63 -18.58 27.43
CA GLY A 32 -11.27 -19.02 26.19
C GLY A 32 -11.33 -17.99 25.06
N SER A 33 -10.80 -16.78 25.25
CA SER A 33 -10.69 -15.81 24.15
C SER A 33 -9.41 -16.04 23.33
N PRO A 34 -9.48 -16.25 22.00
CA PRO A 34 -8.28 -16.32 21.14
C PRO A 34 -7.53 -14.99 21.06
N THR A 35 -8.08 -13.91 21.65
CA THR A 35 -7.51 -12.56 21.63
C THR A 35 -6.55 -12.27 22.79
N CYS A 36 -6.47 -13.16 23.79
CA CYS A 36 -5.56 -13.02 24.94
C CYS A 36 -4.33 -13.90 24.79
N GLU A 37 -3.16 -13.35 25.09
CA GLU A 37 -1.93 -14.12 25.26
C GLU A 37 -1.90 -14.74 26.66
N GLY A 38 -2.17 -16.05 26.73
CA GLY A 38 -2.39 -16.77 27.98
C GLY A 38 -1.13 -17.27 28.70
N SER A 39 0.08 -17.04 28.17
CA SER A 39 1.32 -17.49 28.81
C SER A 39 1.57 -16.89 30.20
N ARG A 40 1.01 -15.71 30.48
CA ARG A 40 0.98 -15.06 31.81
C ARG A 40 -0.11 -14.00 31.85
N VAL A 41 -0.38 -13.48 33.05
CA VAL A 41 -1.32 -12.37 33.26
C VAL A 41 -0.55 -11.12 33.64
N ILE A 42 -0.67 -10.06 32.85
CA ILE A 42 -0.10 -8.73 33.14
C ILE A 42 -1.23 -7.71 32.98
N GLY A 43 -1.55 -6.97 34.04
CA GLY A 43 -2.62 -5.98 33.99
C GLY A 43 -2.21 -4.68 33.29
N TYR A 44 -3.21 -3.84 33.02
CA TYR A 44 -3.06 -2.51 32.45
C TYR A 44 -1.92 -1.71 33.13
N PRO A 45 -0.95 -1.20 32.35
CA PRO A 45 0.31 -0.69 32.91
C PRO A 45 0.21 0.73 33.47
N TYR A 46 -0.82 1.49 33.09
CA TYR A 46 -0.89 2.91 33.40
C TYR A 46 -1.68 3.17 34.68
N SER A 47 -1.18 4.09 35.51
CA SER A 47 -1.82 4.49 36.77
C SER A 47 -3.02 5.41 36.58
N THR A 48 -3.17 6.02 35.39
CA THR A 48 -4.29 6.88 35.00
C THR A 48 -4.97 6.37 33.73
N ASN A 49 -6.22 6.77 33.54
CA ASN A 49 -6.97 6.53 32.31
C ASN A 49 -7.30 7.87 31.64
N GLY A 50 -6.84 8.01 30.40
CA GLY A 50 -6.16 9.22 29.93
C GLY A 50 -4.66 9.01 30.10
N VAL A 51 -4.01 8.53 29.03
CA VAL A 51 -2.58 8.21 29.00
C VAL A 51 -1.95 8.87 27.78
N THR A 52 -0.73 9.38 27.96
CA THR A 52 0.12 9.84 26.86
C THR A 52 1.16 8.78 26.58
N VAL A 53 1.19 8.29 25.35
CA VAL A 53 2.14 7.27 24.87
C VAL A 53 2.96 7.82 23.70
N PRO A 54 4.26 7.50 23.59
CA PRO A 54 5.04 7.83 22.40
C PRO A 54 4.48 7.14 21.16
N ILE A 55 4.31 7.88 20.05
CA ILE A 55 3.75 7.29 18.82
C ILE A 55 4.66 6.19 18.26
N GLU A 56 5.96 6.49 18.13
CA GLU A 56 6.89 5.64 17.37
C GLU A 56 7.44 4.45 18.14
N THR A 57 7.53 4.54 19.47
CA THR A 57 8.19 3.53 20.32
C THR A 57 7.24 2.77 21.21
N ASP A 58 5.94 3.03 21.12
CA ASP A 58 4.90 2.38 21.95
C ASP A 58 3.62 2.19 21.13
N TYR A 59 2.90 3.28 20.84
CA TYR A 59 1.57 3.23 20.22
C TYR A 59 1.49 2.42 18.92
N LEU A 60 2.35 2.73 17.93
CA LEU A 60 2.31 2.03 16.63
C LEU A 60 2.76 0.57 16.72
N LEU A 61 3.62 0.23 17.69
CA LEU A 61 4.06 -1.14 17.89
C LEU A 61 2.90 -2.03 18.36
N ASP A 62 1.92 -1.46 19.05
CA ASP A 62 0.72 -2.17 19.51
C ASP A 62 -0.44 -2.07 18.52
N VAL A 63 -0.62 -0.94 17.83
CA VAL A 63 -1.71 -0.75 16.86
C VAL A 63 -1.48 -1.57 15.60
N VAL A 64 -0.31 -1.50 14.98
CA VAL A 64 -0.06 -2.16 13.68
C VAL A 64 -0.36 -3.66 13.72
N PRO A 65 0.25 -4.46 14.61
CA PRO A 65 -0.05 -5.89 14.70
C PRO A 65 -1.44 -6.23 15.25
N ARG A 66 -2.18 -5.25 15.76
CA ARG A 66 -3.57 -5.47 16.17
C ARG A 66 -4.53 -5.28 15.02
N GLU A 67 -4.27 -4.30 14.18
CA GLU A 67 -5.08 -3.95 13.02
C GLU A 67 -4.76 -4.81 11.81
N MET A 68 -3.47 -5.08 11.56
CA MET A 68 -3.01 -5.94 10.47
C MET A 68 -1.97 -6.92 10.98
N ASP A 69 -2.28 -8.21 10.89
CA ASP A 69 -1.45 -9.28 11.42
C ASP A 69 -0.12 -9.47 10.63
N THR A 70 0.90 -10.03 11.26
CA THR A 70 2.23 -10.21 10.62
C THR A 70 2.26 -11.21 9.46
N ARG A 71 1.17 -11.96 9.23
CA ARG A 71 1.00 -12.82 8.03
C ARG A 71 0.81 -12.03 6.73
N TYR A 72 0.45 -10.75 6.82
CA TYR A 72 0.31 -9.87 5.67
C TYR A 72 1.67 -9.53 5.06
N HIS A 73 1.66 -9.12 3.80
CA HIS A 73 2.88 -8.77 3.11
C HIS A 73 3.54 -7.53 3.79
N PRO A 74 4.89 -7.49 3.95
CA PRO A 74 5.58 -6.38 4.60
C PRO A 74 5.23 -4.98 4.05
N THR A 75 5.05 -4.86 2.73
CA THR A 75 4.59 -3.63 2.08
C THR A 75 3.20 -3.18 2.55
N ALA A 76 2.26 -4.12 2.75
CA ALA A 76 0.93 -3.80 3.27
C ALA A 76 1.00 -3.37 4.74
N LEU A 77 1.83 -4.05 5.55
CA LEU A 77 2.08 -3.66 6.94
C LEU A 77 2.71 -2.27 7.05
N GLN A 78 3.63 -1.93 6.12
CA GLN A 78 4.19 -0.58 6.05
C GLN A 78 3.11 0.45 5.69
N ALA A 79 2.22 0.15 4.74
CA ALA A 79 1.08 1.02 4.43
C ALA A 79 0.16 1.21 5.65
N GLN A 80 -0.15 0.13 6.38
CA GLN A 80 -0.89 0.17 7.63
C GLN A 80 -0.20 1.04 8.68
N ALA A 81 1.11 0.91 8.86
CA ALA A 81 1.87 1.72 9.81
C ALA A 81 1.83 3.21 9.48
N ILE A 82 1.94 3.56 8.19
CA ILE A 82 1.86 4.95 7.72
C ILE A 82 0.44 5.51 7.92
N ALA A 83 -0.60 4.76 7.58
CA ALA A 83 -1.99 5.17 7.80
C ALA A 83 -2.30 5.32 9.32
N ALA A 84 -1.88 4.35 10.15
CA ALA A 84 -2.09 4.41 11.60
C ALA A 84 -1.40 5.64 12.22
N ARG A 85 -0.15 5.91 11.85
CA ARG A 85 0.58 7.11 12.27
C ARG A 85 -0.13 8.39 11.88
N THR A 86 -0.58 8.45 10.63
CA THR A 86 -1.21 9.65 10.09
C THR A 86 -2.52 9.96 10.80
N TYR A 87 -3.33 8.95 11.06
CA TYR A 87 -4.57 9.08 11.82
C TYR A 87 -4.33 9.66 13.23
N ALA A 88 -3.31 9.15 13.94
CA ALA A 88 -2.92 9.69 15.24
C ALA A 88 -2.45 11.15 15.14
N TYR A 89 -1.63 11.49 14.13
CA TYR A 89 -1.21 12.87 13.88
C TYR A 89 -2.38 13.80 13.57
N TRP A 90 -3.38 13.34 12.80
CA TRP A 90 -4.60 14.11 12.52
C TRP A 90 -5.34 14.46 13.81
N HIS A 91 -5.58 13.48 14.69
CA HIS A 91 -6.25 13.72 15.97
C HIS A 91 -5.47 14.66 16.90
N ILE A 92 -4.14 14.53 16.94
CA ILE A 92 -3.26 15.45 17.68
C ILE A 92 -3.40 16.87 17.13
N ASN A 93 -3.39 17.04 15.82
CA ASN A 93 -3.56 18.34 15.17
C ASN A 93 -4.95 18.95 15.45
N GLN A 94 -5.98 18.14 15.63
CA GLN A 94 -7.31 18.59 16.08
C GLN A 94 -7.39 18.86 17.59
N GLY A 95 -6.34 18.60 18.37
CA GLY A 95 -6.37 18.71 19.83
C GLY A 95 -7.29 17.68 20.50
N SER A 96 -7.52 16.54 19.83
CA SER A 96 -8.45 15.49 20.28
C SER A 96 -7.71 14.24 20.75
N ALA A 97 -8.30 13.53 21.72
CA ALA A 97 -7.82 12.24 22.17
C ALA A 97 -8.53 11.11 21.43
N ILE A 98 -7.83 10.00 21.21
CA ILE A 98 -8.36 8.76 20.63
C ILE A 98 -8.57 7.71 21.72
N ASN A 99 -9.60 6.89 21.56
CA ASN A 99 -9.77 5.69 22.39
C ASN A 99 -9.13 4.46 21.70
N ASN A 100 -9.16 3.31 22.38
CA ASN A 100 -8.49 2.09 21.93
C ASN A 100 -9.39 1.08 21.22
N SER A 101 -10.51 1.52 20.66
CA SER A 101 -11.48 0.64 20.02
C SER A 101 -11.56 0.90 18.52
N THR A 102 -12.37 0.08 17.85
CA THR A 102 -12.68 0.21 16.41
C THR A 102 -13.46 1.49 16.05
N GLU A 103 -13.84 2.33 17.02
CA GLU A 103 -14.28 3.71 16.76
C GLU A 103 -13.13 4.60 16.27
N PHE A 104 -11.89 4.23 16.60
CA PHE A 104 -10.66 4.90 16.19
C PHE A 104 -9.68 3.85 15.67
N GLN A 105 -8.76 3.41 16.53
CA GLN A 105 -7.78 2.37 16.26
C GLN A 105 -7.61 1.52 17.51
N VAL A 106 -7.51 0.21 17.31
CA VAL A 106 -7.40 -0.76 18.38
C VAL A 106 -5.98 -0.77 18.93
N PHE A 107 -5.76 -0.02 20.00
CA PHE A 107 -4.53 -0.01 20.77
C PHE A 107 -4.66 -0.90 22.01
N ILE A 108 -3.89 -1.98 22.10
CA ILE A 108 -3.92 -2.86 23.27
C ILE A 108 -2.52 -2.92 23.86
N PRO A 109 -2.31 -2.42 25.10
CA PRO A 109 -1.00 -2.44 25.72
C PRO A 109 -0.40 -3.85 25.72
N TYR A 110 0.89 -3.92 25.40
CA TYR A 110 1.67 -5.14 25.32
C TYR A 110 1.36 -6.05 24.13
N LYS A 111 0.67 -5.55 23.09
CA LYS A 111 0.37 -6.34 21.90
C LYS A 111 1.65 -6.70 21.14
N PHE A 112 2.63 -5.80 21.07
CA PHE A 112 3.94 -6.07 20.49
C PHE A 112 4.68 -7.18 21.25
N GLU A 113 4.67 -7.14 22.58
CA GLU A 113 5.28 -8.15 23.46
C GLU A 113 4.55 -9.50 23.38
N SER A 114 3.26 -9.49 23.07
CA SER A 114 2.45 -10.70 22.96
C SER A 114 2.60 -11.42 21.62
N LEU A 115 3.32 -10.85 20.64
CA LEU A 115 3.58 -11.52 19.37
C LEU A 115 4.35 -12.81 19.61
N TYR A 116 3.93 -13.90 18.95
CA TYR A 116 4.43 -15.23 19.27
C TYR A 116 5.87 -15.45 18.76
N PRO A 117 6.75 -16.07 19.57
CA PRO A 117 6.58 -16.36 20.99
C PRO A 117 6.69 -15.07 21.82
N ALA A 118 5.81 -14.93 22.81
CA ALA A 118 5.74 -13.74 23.66
C ALA A 118 7.11 -13.37 24.25
N THR A 119 7.61 -12.19 23.92
CA THR A 119 8.98 -11.75 24.23
C THR A 119 9.00 -10.28 24.61
N PHE A 120 9.66 -9.95 25.73
CA PHE A 120 9.77 -8.56 26.19
C PHE A 120 11.09 -7.96 25.69
N PRO A 121 11.05 -6.81 25.00
CA PRO A 121 12.23 -6.12 24.48
C PRO A 121 13.24 -5.80 25.59
N ASP A 122 14.53 -6.09 25.38
CA ASP A 122 15.60 -5.75 26.32
C ASP A 122 15.96 -4.25 26.35
N ASN A 123 15.47 -3.47 25.38
CA ASN A 123 15.53 -2.01 25.34
C ASN A 123 14.12 -1.41 25.36
N THR A 124 13.60 -1.13 26.55
CA THR A 124 12.23 -0.60 26.72
C THR A 124 12.07 0.84 26.23
N GLY A 125 13.15 1.63 26.14
CA GLY A 125 13.09 3.01 25.62
C GLY A 125 13.06 3.07 24.10
N ASN A 126 13.53 2.02 23.43
CA ASN A 126 13.45 1.85 21.99
C ASN A 126 13.33 0.36 21.67
N PRO A 127 12.10 -0.21 21.76
CA PRO A 127 11.87 -1.64 21.57
C PRO A 127 12.48 -2.20 20.29
N CYS A 128 12.42 -1.44 19.19
CA CYS A 128 12.96 -1.86 17.89
C CYS A 128 14.48 -1.91 17.81
N ALA A 129 15.20 -1.35 18.79
CA ALA A 129 16.65 -1.50 18.92
C ALA A 129 17.05 -2.70 19.82
N SER A 130 16.09 -3.48 20.30
CA SER A 130 16.36 -4.61 21.20
C SER A 130 17.05 -5.76 20.49
N SER A 131 17.94 -6.46 21.21
CA SER A 131 18.72 -7.56 20.63
C SER A 131 17.92 -8.86 20.55
N ASN A 132 16.90 -9.00 21.41
CA ASN A 132 16.14 -10.21 21.65
C ASN A 132 14.79 -10.31 20.91
N LEU A 133 14.52 -9.44 19.94
CA LEU A 133 13.24 -9.45 19.20
C LEU A 133 13.02 -10.77 18.43
N ASN A 134 11.80 -11.29 18.50
CA ASN A 134 11.34 -12.40 17.67
C ASN A 134 11.07 -11.95 16.21
N THR A 135 10.70 -12.89 15.33
CA THR A 135 10.48 -12.61 13.90
C THR A 135 9.32 -11.63 13.67
N ASP A 136 8.17 -11.83 14.32
CA ASP A 136 6.99 -10.99 14.15
C ASP A 136 7.24 -9.56 14.67
N GLN A 137 7.92 -9.42 15.80
CA GLN A 137 8.35 -8.14 16.33
C GLN A 137 9.28 -7.40 15.37
N ARG A 138 10.21 -8.11 14.71
CA ARG A 138 11.06 -7.50 13.67
C ARG A 138 10.26 -7.05 12.45
N ILE A 139 9.25 -7.81 12.04
CA ILE A 139 8.34 -7.42 10.95
C ILE A 139 7.62 -6.12 11.29
N VAL A 140 7.04 -6.01 12.49
CA VAL A 140 6.38 -4.78 12.95
C VAL A 140 7.36 -3.61 13.02
N CYS A 141 8.55 -3.82 13.58
CA CYS A 141 9.59 -2.79 13.63
C CYS A 141 10.00 -2.28 12.23
N ASN A 142 10.13 -3.18 11.26
CA ASN A 142 10.41 -2.80 9.88
C ASN A 142 9.27 -1.99 9.25
N ALA A 143 8.01 -2.34 9.55
CA ALA A 143 6.85 -1.63 9.04
C ALA A 143 6.76 -0.19 9.56
N VAL A 144 7.09 0.06 10.82
CA VAL A 144 7.03 1.41 11.42
C VAL A 144 8.26 2.28 11.12
N ALA A 145 9.37 1.70 10.67
CA ALA A 145 10.68 2.35 10.60
C ALA A 145 10.77 3.62 9.73
N SER A 146 9.95 3.74 8.67
CA SER A 146 10.07 4.87 7.74
C SER A 146 9.67 6.21 8.35
N GLN A 147 8.81 6.20 9.38
CA GLN A 147 8.23 7.41 9.98
C GLN A 147 7.52 8.31 8.97
N TYR A 148 7.03 7.72 7.86
CA TYR A 148 6.27 8.46 6.86
C TYR A 148 4.84 8.69 7.35
N TYR A 149 4.24 9.78 6.87
CA TYR A 149 2.83 10.10 7.08
C TYR A 149 2.19 10.65 5.81
N ILE A 150 0.86 10.61 5.74
CA ILE A 150 0.07 11.12 4.61
C ILE A 150 -0.41 12.53 4.95
N SER A 151 -0.35 13.41 3.98
CA SER A 151 -0.77 14.80 4.13
C SER A 151 -1.71 15.20 3.00
N TYR A 152 -2.60 16.13 3.33
CA TYR A 152 -3.48 16.75 2.36
C TYR A 152 -3.54 18.25 2.62
N GLY A 153 -3.41 19.02 1.56
CA GLY A 153 -3.57 20.47 1.55
C GLY A 153 -3.86 20.95 0.14
N THR A 154 -4.60 22.05 0.04
CA THR A 154 -4.95 22.69 -1.24
C THR A 154 -3.91 23.71 -1.69
N SER A 155 -2.90 23.96 -0.86
CA SER A 155 -1.75 24.84 -1.13
C SER A 155 -0.46 24.16 -0.65
N PRO A 156 0.70 24.37 -1.31
CA PRO A 156 1.97 23.69 -1.00
C PRO A 156 2.46 23.74 0.47
N ASN A 157 1.92 24.66 1.28
CA ASN A 157 2.29 24.90 2.68
C ASN A 157 1.15 24.58 3.68
N ASP A 158 -0.01 24.10 3.22
CA ASP A 158 -1.18 23.82 4.07
C ASP A 158 -1.37 22.31 4.33
N ASP A 159 -0.35 21.51 4.02
CA ASP A 159 -0.41 20.04 4.05
C ASP A 159 -0.39 19.52 5.50
N LEU A 160 -1.58 19.47 6.10
CA LEU A 160 -1.84 18.86 7.39
C LEU A 160 -1.89 17.33 7.26
N PRO A 161 -1.65 16.56 8.34
CA PRO A 161 -1.88 15.12 8.34
C PRO A 161 -3.29 14.81 7.82
N ALA A 162 -3.41 13.80 6.96
CA ALA A 162 -4.70 13.39 6.40
C ALA A 162 -5.49 12.53 7.40
N PHE A 163 -6.83 12.58 7.36
CA PHE A 163 -7.69 11.67 8.10
C PHE A 163 -7.76 10.32 7.35
N THR A 164 -6.87 9.40 7.73
CA THR A 164 -6.66 8.12 7.02
C THR A 164 -7.49 6.99 7.64
N GLU A 165 -8.76 6.91 7.24
CA GLU A 165 -9.62 5.77 7.58
C GLU A 165 -9.14 4.48 6.90
N PHE A 166 -9.19 3.34 7.60
CA PHE A 166 -8.94 2.02 7.05
C PHE A 166 -9.89 1.00 7.66
N PHE A 167 -10.09 -0.12 6.99
CA PHE A 167 -11.07 -1.15 7.35
C PHE A 167 -10.60 -2.53 6.86
N ALA A 168 -11.30 -3.59 7.25
CA ALA A 168 -10.91 -4.96 6.96
C ALA A 168 -10.91 -5.26 5.45
N ASP A 169 -12.07 -5.27 4.80
CA ASP A 169 -12.15 -5.58 3.38
C ASP A 169 -13.38 -4.98 2.66
N ALA A 170 -13.27 -4.84 1.34
CA ALA A 170 -14.37 -4.43 0.47
C ALA A 170 -14.28 -5.16 -0.87
N TRP A 171 -15.43 -5.63 -1.34
CA TRP A 171 -15.52 -6.37 -2.59
C TRP A 171 -15.45 -5.42 -3.79
N GLY A 172 -14.33 -5.46 -4.50
CA GLY A 172 -14.15 -4.85 -5.82
C GLY A 172 -14.05 -3.31 -5.85
N GLN A 173 -14.46 -2.59 -4.81
CA GLN A 173 -14.36 -1.13 -4.71
C GLN A 173 -14.55 -0.65 -3.26
N THR A 174 -13.95 0.50 -2.93
CA THR A 174 -14.17 1.18 -1.66
C THR A 174 -15.34 2.18 -1.73
N ALA A 175 -15.84 2.60 -0.58
CA ALA A 175 -16.85 3.63 -0.40
C ALA A 175 -16.22 5.01 -0.18
N SER A 176 -16.93 6.05 -0.64
CA SER A 176 -16.54 7.44 -0.39
C SER A 176 -16.75 7.85 1.07
N GLY A 177 -15.84 8.67 1.58
CA GLY A 177 -15.90 9.26 2.91
C GLY A 177 -16.15 10.75 2.94
N SER A 178 -15.85 11.36 4.08
CA SER A 178 -16.12 12.78 4.34
C SER A 178 -15.03 13.73 3.85
N GLN A 179 -13.90 13.18 3.39
CA GLN A 179 -12.72 13.94 2.96
C GLN A 179 -12.54 13.84 1.44
N PRO A 180 -11.99 14.88 0.78
CA PRO A 180 -11.81 14.90 -0.67
C PRO A 180 -10.86 13.81 -1.20
N TYR A 181 -9.99 13.26 -0.34
CA TYR A 181 -9.08 12.17 -0.65
C TYR A 181 -9.58 10.79 -0.21
N LEU A 182 -10.75 10.71 0.44
CA LEU A 182 -11.44 9.46 0.75
C LEU A 182 -12.48 9.18 -0.33
N LEU A 183 -12.01 9.05 -1.57
CA LEU A 183 -12.86 8.69 -2.70
C LEU A 183 -13.17 7.19 -2.66
N GLY A 184 -14.33 6.79 -3.18
CA GLY A 184 -14.55 5.39 -3.52
C GLY A 184 -13.68 5.05 -4.73
N VAL A 185 -12.71 4.16 -4.55
CA VAL A 185 -11.77 3.74 -5.60
C VAL A 185 -12.00 2.29 -5.96
N GLU A 186 -11.73 1.94 -7.22
CA GLU A 186 -11.85 0.57 -7.68
C GLU A 186 -10.76 -0.31 -7.07
N ASP A 187 -11.14 -1.46 -6.53
CA ASP A 187 -10.21 -2.44 -5.95
C ASP A 187 -10.40 -3.81 -6.63
N PRO A 188 -10.16 -3.93 -7.95
CA PRO A 188 -10.55 -5.12 -8.73
C PRO A 188 -9.85 -6.40 -8.30
N ILE A 189 -8.70 -6.30 -7.63
CA ILE A 189 -8.00 -7.47 -7.06
C ILE A 189 -8.80 -8.12 -5.91
N SER A 190 -9.66 -7.36 -5.24
CA SER A 190 -10.52 -7.81 -4.13
C SER A 190 -11.84 -8.41 -4.64
N THR A 191 -11.72 -9.41 -5.52
CA THR A 191 -12.88 -10.13 -6.13
C THR A 191 -12.68 -11.65 -6.15
N GLY A 192 -11.72 -12.16 -5.37
CA GLY A 192 -11.30 -13.56 -5.40
C GLY A 192 -11.26 -14.21 -4.02
N CYS A 193 -10.55 -15.34 -3.96
CA CYS A 193 -10.10 -16.09 -2.79
C CYS A 193 -10.83 -15.86 -1.44
N ASP A 194 -10.46 -14.79 -0.74
CA ASP A 194 -10.92 -14.42 0.61
C ASP A 194 -11.55 -13.02 0.64
N ALA A 195 -11.93 -12.47 -0.52
CA ALA A 195 -12.56 -11.15 -0.59
C ALA A 195 -13.96 -11.17 0.04
N ASP A 196 -14.25 -10.17 0.86
CA ASP A 196 -15.56 -9.94 1.43
C ASP A 196 -15.85 -8.43 1.66
N ASP A 197 -16.97 -8.14 2.31
CA ASP A 197 -17.34 -6.79 2.74
C ASP A 197 -17.35 -6.75 4.27
N ASP A 198 -16.23 -6.33 4.89
CA ASP A 198 -16.11 -6.18 6.34
C ASP A 198 -15.55 -4.81 6.74
N GLY A 199 -16.23 -4.17 7.68
CA GLY A 199 -15.95 -2.80 8.12
C GLY A 199 -16.72 -1.72 7.34
N HIS A 200 -16.24 -0.49 7.44
CA HIS A 200 -16.98 0.68 6.92
C HIS A 200 -16.69 1.01 5.45
N GLY A 201 -15.75 0.32 4.81
CA GLY A 201 -15.47 0.42 3.39
C GLY A 201 -14.75 1.69 2.93
N ARG A 202 -14.29 2.59 3.82
CA ARG A 202 -13.75 3.92 3.44
C ARG A 202 -12.24 4.00 3.63
N GLY A 203 -11.54 4.58 2.64
CA GLY A 203 -10.08 4.69 2.68
C GLY A 203 -9.42 3.35 2.33
N MET A 204 -8.44 2.92 3.12
CA MET A 204 -7.64 1.72 2.78
C MET A 204 -8.29 0.42 3.24
N SER A 205 -8.55 -0.50 2.30
CA SER A 205 -8.83 -1.92 2.60
C SER A 205 -7.54 -2.61 3.06
N GLN A 206 -7.55 -3.23 4.23
CA GLN A 206 -6.42 -3.97 4.77
C GLN A 206 -6.14 -5.23 3.96
N ASP A 207 -7.19 -5.96 3.61
CA ASP A 207 -7.08 -7.16 2.79
C ASP A 207 -6.71 -6.83 1.35
N GLY A 208 -7.32 -5.79 0.77
CA GLY A 208 -6.95 -5.25 -0.53
C GLY A 208 -5.49 -4.80 -0.57
N ALA A 209 -4.98 -4.09 0.45
CA ALA A 209 -3.57 -3.75 0.57
C ALA A 209 -2.66 -5.00 0.58
N GLY A 210 -3.06 -6.05 1.30
CA GLY A 210 -2.41 -7.36 1.29
C GLY A 210 -2.37 -7.97 -0.12
N ARG A 211 -3.51 -7.96 -0.82
CA ARG A 211 -3.64 -8.49 -2.18
C ARG A 211 -2.73 -7.77 -3.17
N TRP A 212 -2.74 -6.43 -3.18
CA TRP A 212 -1.89 -5.62 -4.06
C TRP A 212 -0.40 -5.85 -3.80
N ALA A 213 -0.02 -5.91 -2.51
CA ALA A 213 1.36 -6.13 -2.10
C ALA A 213 1.89 -7.52 -2.52
N ARG A 214 1.02 -8.53 -2.53
CA ARG A 214 1.34 -9.90 -2.99
C ARG A 214 1.24 -10.05 -4.51
N GLY A 215 0.41 -9.25 -5.17
CA GLY A 215 -0.05 -9.52 -6.54
C GLY A 215 -0.87 -10.81 -6.62
N ASN A 216 -1.76 -10.98 -5.65
CA ASN A 216 -2.57 -12.17 -5.46
C ASN A 216 -3.94 -11.76 -4.90
N ARG A 217 -5.03 -12.33 -5.39
CA ARG A 217 -6.39 -12.08 -4.90
C ARG A 217 -6.68 -12.68 -3.52
N CYS A 218 -5.73 -13.42 -2.94
CA CYS A 218 -5.75 -13.79 -1.53
C CYS A 218 -4.95 -12.76 -0.71
N SER A 219 -5.50 -12.25 0.39
CA SER A 219 -4.94 -11.10 1.14
C SER A 219 -3.58 -11.39 1.82
N HIS A 220 -3.42 -12.58 2.41
CA HIS A 220 -2.26 -12.92 3.23
C HIS A 220 -1.73 -14.34 2.99
N THR A 221 -0.57 -14.64 3.58
CA THR A 221 0.00 -15.99 3.50
C THR A 221 -0.94 -16.99 4.18
N GLY A 222 -1.29 -18.07 3.49
CA GLY A 222 -2.22 -19.11 3.98
C GLY A 222 -3.67 -18.94 3.53
N ALA A 223 -4.07 -17.78 2.98
CA ALA A 223 -5.41 -17.60 2.41
C ALA A 223 -5.57 -18.30 1.05
N GLY A 224 -4.48 -18.47 0.30
CA GLY A 224 -4.45 -19.19 -0.97
C GLY A 224 -3.42 -18.63 -1.97
N ASP A 225 -3.50 -19.11 -3.21
CA ASP A 225 -2.70 -18.63 -4.35
C ASP A 225 -3.61 -18.42 -5.58
N ASP A 226 -4.16 -17.22 -5.70
CA ASP A 226 -4.97 -16.77 -6.84
C ASP A 226 -4.32 -15.54 -7.46
N ARG A 227 -3.39 -15.75 -8.39
CA ARG A 227 -2.46 -14.70 -8.83
C ARG A 227 -3.15 -13.58 -9.62
N TRP A 228 -2.70 -12.36 -9.42
CA TRP A 228 -3.18 -11.17 -10.13
C TRP A 228 -2.15 -10.65 -11.15
N SER A 229 -2.61 -9.87 -12.12
CA SER A 229 -1.76 -9.32 -13.19
C SER A 229 -0.72 -8.31 -12.69
N VAL A 230 -1.02 -7.61 -11.58
CA VAL A 230 -0.21 -6.53 -11.02
C VAL A 230 0.22 -6.84 -9.58
N ARG A 231 1.44 -6.43 -9.20
CA ARG A 231 1.92 -6.36 -7.82
C ARG A 231 2.52 -4.98 -7.51
N TRP A 232 2.18 -4.43 -6.36
CA TRP A 232 2.77 -3.18 -5.86
C TRP A 232 3.83 -3.49 -4.81
N GLY A 233 5.09 -3.16 -5.11
CA GLY A 233 6.22 -3.42 -4.23
C GLY A 233 6.38 -2.39 -3.11
N HIS A 234 5.70 -1.26 -3.22
CA HIS A 234 5.93 -0.07 -2.41
C HIS A 234 4.63 0.43 -1.76
N ALA A 235 4.72 0.81 -0.48
CA ALA A 235 3.57 1.26 0.30
C ALA A 235 2.95 2.53 -0.31
N GLU A 236 3.77 3.37 -0.94
CA GLU A 236 3.36 4.59 -1.61
C GLU A 236 2.32 4.33 -2.71
N GLN A 237 2.42 3.20 -3.41
CA GLN A 237 1.46 2.81 -4.44
C GLN A 237 0.11 2.44 -3.84
N ILE A 238 0.12 1.66 -2.74
CA ILE A 238 -1.09 1.28 -1.98
C ILE A 238 -1.76 2.54 -1.41
N LEU A 239 -0.98 3.39 -0.75
CA LEU A 239 -1.50 4.56 -0.05
C LEU A 239 -2.05 5.61 -1.01
N THR A 240 -1.38 5.89 -2.12
CA THR A 240 -1.88 6.86 -3.11
C THR A 240 -3.05 6.33 -3.94
N HIS A 241 -3.21 5.01 -4.03
CA HIS A 241 -4.42 4.39 -4.56
C HIS A 241 -5.62 4.66 -3.65
N TYR A 242 -5.54 4.27 -2.38
CA TYR A 242 -6.67 4.38 -1.43
C TYR A 242 -6.93 5.80 -0.91
N TYR A 243 -5.89 6.63 -0.81
CA TYR A 243 -5.97 8.03 -0.41
C TYR A 243 -5.55 8.92 -1.57
N THR A 244 -6.28 8.83 -2.69
CA THR A 244 -5.95 9.58 -3.89
C THR A 244 -6.05 11.09 -3.64
N GLY A 245 -5.17 11.90 -4.24
CA GLY A 245 -5.15 13.34 -3.99
C GLY A 245 -4.25 13.79 -2.84
N THR A 246 -3.53 12.87 -2.19
CA THR A 246 -2.66 13.17 -1.04
C THR A 246 -1.17 13.15 -1.39
N HIS A 247 -0.32 13.61 -0.46
CA HIS A 247 1.12 13.41 -0.54
C HIS A 247 1.63 12.62 0.66
N ILE A 248 2.62 11.75 0.42
CA ILE A 248 3.39 11.12 1.49
C ILE A 248 4.58 12.01 1.84
N ARG A 249 4.85 12.16 3.13
CA ARG A 249 5.92 12.98 3.71
C ARG A 249 6.78 12.17 4.67
N ASP A 250 8.06 12.54 4.77
CA ASP A 250 8.94 12.04 5.84
C ASP A 250 8.66 12.74 7.18
N ARG A 251 9.33 12.29 8.25
CA ARG A 251 9.18 12.87 9.60
C ARG A 251 9.53 14.35 9.71
N ASP A 252 10.38 14.85 8.80
CA ASP A 252 10.85 16.23 8.78
C ASP A 252 9.87 17.12 7.98
N GLY A 253 8.80 16.51 7.45
CA GLY A 253 7.76 17.16 6.68
C GLY A 253 8.10 17.30 5.20
N ASN A 254 9.17 16.69 4.69
CA ASN A 254 9.49 16.76 3.27
C ASN A 254 8.55 15.87 2.47
N ARG A 255 7.95 16.43 1.42
CA ARG A 255 7.16 15.67 0.44
C ARG A 255 8.05 14.67 -0.31
N LEU A 256 7.59 13.43 -0.40
CA LEU A 256 8.28 12.29 -1.03
C LEU A 256 7.67 11.89 -2.38
N THR A 257 6.43 12.33 -2.64
CA THR A 257 5.66 11.92 -3.82
C THR A 257 5.47 13.09 -4.79
N PRO A 258 5.49 12.84 -6.11
CA PRO A 258 5.15 13.86 -7.11
C PRO A 258 3.63 14.04 -7.23
N GLU A 259 3.20 15.04 -7.98
CA GLU A 259 1.81 15.41 -8.30
C GLU A 259 1.26 14.51 -9.41
N TYR A 260 2.05 14.25 -10.45
CA TYR A 260 1.73 13.29 -11.51
C TYR A 260 2.11 11.87 -11.08
N ARG A 261 1.11 11.02 -10.86
CA ARG A 261 1.28 9.63 -10.43
C ARG A 261 0.22 8.76 -11.07
N TRP A 262 0.57 7.50 -11.31
CA TRP A 262 -0.35 6.50 -11.83
C TRP A 262 -0.11 5.14 -11.20
N VAL A 263 -1.14 4.31 -11.12
CA VAL A 263 -1.00 2.90 -10.77
C VAL A 263 -1.80 2.04 -11.75
N PRO A 264 -1.26 0.91 -12.25
CA PRO A 264 -2.05 -0.09 -12.94
C PRO A 264 -2.84 -0.90 -11.91
N LEU A 265 -4.13 -1.06 -12.17
CA LEU A 265 -5.03 -1.92 -11.41
C LEU A 265 -5.11 -3.31 -12.06
N GLU A 266 -5.02 -3.40 -13.39
CA GLU A 266 -5.08 -4.66 -14.12
C GLU A 266 -4.30 -4.56 -15.43
N VAL A 267 -3.70 -5.67 -15.86
CA VAL A 267 -3.15 -5.81 -17.22
C VAL A 267 -3.74 -7.04 -17.88
N ASN A 268 -4.32 -6.86 -19.07
CA ASN A 268 -4.96 -7.89 -19.87
C ASN A 268 -4.18 -8.12 -21.18
N TRP A 269 -3.68 -9.34 -21.37
CA TRP A 269 -2.94 -9.80 -22.55
C TRP A 269 -3.81 -10.41 -23.64
N HIS A 270 -5.11 -10.44 -23.43
CA HIS A 270 -6.10 -11.06 -24.32
C HIS A 270 -5.80 -12.55 -24.60
N THR A 271 -5.20 -13.23 -23.62
CA THR A 271 -4.96 -14.68 -23.61
C THR A 271 -5.96 -15.38 -22.69
N PRO A 272 -6.29 -16.66 -22.92
CA PRO A 272 -7.31 -17.36 -22.15
C PRO A 272 -7.08 -17.40 -20.62
N ASP A 273 -5.83 -17.36 -20.18
CA ASP A 273 -5.42 -17.37 -18.77
C ASP A 273 -4.72 -16.06 -18.35
N ASN A 274 -4.82 -15.02 -19.18
CA ASN A 274 -4.19 -13.72 -19.01
C ASN A 274 -2.65 -13.79 -18.77
N ARG A 275 -1.99 -14.86 -19.25
CA ARG A 275 -0.53 -14.94 -19.26
C ARG A 275 0.04 -14.21 -20.46
N VAL A 276 1.27 -13.74 -20.32
CA VAL A 276 2.05 -13.19 -21.44
C VAL A 276 2.17 -14.26 -22.53
N PRO A 277 1.70 -13.96 -23.76
CA PRO A 277 1.87 -14.89 -24.87
C PRO A 277 3.34 -14.93 -25.31
N ILE A 278 3.73 -16.05 -25.93
CA ILE A 278 4.94 -16.06 -26.76
C ILE A 278 4.71 -15.08 -27.91
N MET A 279 5.63 -14.13 -28.05
CA MET A 279 5.55 -13.11 -29.08
C MET A 279 6.33 -13.52 -30.32
N TYR A 280 5.85 -13.14 -31.49
CA TYR A 280 6.51 -13.34 -32.78
C TYR A 280 6.73 -11.99 -33.45
N HIS A 281 7.92 -11.79 -34.01
CA HIS A 281 8.35 -10.50 -34.56
C HIS A 281 7.56 -10.04 -35.80
N ASP A 282 6.83 -10.94 -36.46
CA ASP A 282 6.00 -10.67 -37.63
C ASP A 282 4.54 -10.32 -37.26
N ARG A 283 4.24 -10.18 -35.96
CA ARG A 283 2.89 -9.94 -35.43
C ARG A 283 2.85 -8.73 -34.51
N SER A 284 1.66 -8.19 -34.33
CA SER A 284 1.37 -7.21 -33.27
C SER A 284 0.56 -7.85 -32.16
N TYR A 285 0.75 -7.35 -30.94
CA TYR A 285 0.05 -7.83 -29.74
C TYR A 285 -0.62 -6.65 -29.03
N GLU A 286 -1.90 -6.77 -28.73
CA GLU A 286 -2.63 -5.79 -27.92
C GLU A 286 -2.51 -6.15 -26.44
N VAL A 287 -2.27 -5.14 -25.60
CA VAL A 287 -2.21 -5.27 -24.15
C VAL A 287 -3.00 -4.13 -23.54
N THR A 288 -4.02 -4.44 -22.74
CA THR A 288 -4.87 -3.43 -22.11
C THR A 288 -4.49 -3.24 -20.65
N PHE A 289 -4.23 -2.00 -20.26
CA PHE A 289 -3.96 -1.59 -18.89
C PHE A 289 -5.19 -0.87 -18.34
N ARG A 290 -5.69 -1.31 -17.19
CA ARG A 290 -6.62 -0.51 -16.38
C ARG A 290 -5.77 0.34 -15.44
N VAL A 291 -5.78 1.65 -15.61
CA VAL A 291 -4.90 2.59 -14.90
C VAL A 291 -5.71 3.59 -14.09
N GLN A 292 -5.22 3.93 -12.90
CA GLN A 292 -5.78 4.98 -12.06
C GLN A 292 -4.85 6.18 -12.02
N ASN A 293 -5.41 7.40 -12.07
CA ASN A 293 -4.70 8.60 -11.63
C ASN A 293 -4.62 8.62 -10.10
N SER A 294 -3.51 8.15 -9.53
CA SER A 294 -3.23 8.21 -8.08
C SER A 294 -2.54 9.52 -7.66
N GLY A 295 -2.49 10.51 -8.56
CA GLY A 295 -1.85 11.81 -8.38
C GLY A 295 -2.63 12.77 -7.48
N THR A 296 -2.22 14.04 -7.51
CA THR A 296 -2.91 15.15 -6.82
C THR A 296 -3.58 16.12 -7.78
N ILE A 297 -3.34 15.97 -9.08
CA ILE A 297 -3.82 16.85 -10.13
C ILE A 297 -4.52 16.07 -11.23
N THR A 298 -5.48 16.72 -11.87
CA THR A 298 -6.11 16.24 -13.09
C THR A 298 -5.05 16.06 -14.17
N TRP A 299 -5.00 14.88 -14.77
CA TRP A 299 -4.20 14.71 -15.97
C TRP A 299 -4.80 15.55 -17.09
N PRO A 300 -3.99 16.28 -17.86
CA PRO A 300 -4.49 17.08 -18.95
C PRO A 300 -5.17 16.23 -20.04
N GLY A 301 -5.94 16.91 -20.89
CA GLY A 301 -6.78 16.30 -21.92
C GLY A 301 -6.02 15.62 -23.06
N THR A 302 -6.79 15.22 -24.06
CA THR A 302 -6.31 14.50 -25.24
C THR A 302 -5.16 15.26 -25.92
N GLY A 303 -4.01 14.60 -26.03
CA GLY A 303 -2.79 15.07 -26.67
C GLY A 303 -1.68 15.40 -25.68
N GLN A 304 -1.86 15.17 -24.38
CA GLN A 304 -0.90 15.65 -23.38
C GLN A 304 -0.39 14.56 -22.43
N VAL A 305 -1.16 13.53 -22.12
CA VAL A 305 -0.64 12.38 -21.36
C VAL A 305 -0.73 11.13 -22.20
N TYR A 306 0.27 10.24 -22.17
CA TYR A 306 0.22 8.98 -22.89
C TYR A 306 0.97 7.86 -22.16
N LEU A 307 0.52 6.61 -22.37
CA LEU A 307 1.19 5.40 -21.87
C LEU A 307 2.18 4.90 -22.93
N TRP A 308 3.44 4.81 -22.54
CA TRP A 308 4.54 4.41 -23.40
C TRP A 308 5.23 3.16 -22.84
N TYR A 309 5.88 2.38 -23.71
CA TYR A 309 6.79 1.33 -23.30
C TYR A 309 8.17 1.38 -23.98
N HIS A 310 9.22 0.95 -23.29
CA HIS A 310 10.56 0.75 -23.85
C HIS A 310 11.15 -0.59 -23.42
N GLY A 311 12.27 -1.00 -24.03
CA GLY A 311 12.98 -2.24 -23.63
C GLY A 311 13.24 -3.27 -24.73
N TRP A 312 12.90 -2.99 -25.99
CA TRP A 312 13.28 -3.83 -27.14
C TRP A 312 14.77 -3.72 -27.56
N GLU A 313 15.51 -2.75 -26.99
CA GLU A 313 16.92 -2.40 -27.24
C GLU A 313 17.47 -2.59 -28.68
N GLN A 314 17.12 -1.65 -29.56
CA GLN A 314 18.05 -0.95 -30.49
C GLN A 314 17.39 0.27 -31.15
N THR A 315 16.06 0.41 -31.08
CA THR A 315 15.38 1.65 -31.45
C THR A 315 15.27 2.55 -30.22
N LYS A 316 15.75 3.79 -30.34
CA LYS A 316 15.63 4.85 -29.31
C LYS A 316 14.19 5.24 -28.97
N ARG A 317 13.17 4.61 -29.57
CA ARG A 317 11.74 4.84 -29.33
C ARG A 317 11.00 3.52 -29.58
N GLY A 318 10.37 2.96 -28.54
CA GLY A 318 9.33 1.93 -28.70
C GLY A 318 8.07 2.53 -29.33
N GLY A 319 7.09 1.68 -29.68
CA GLY A 319 5.82 2.16 -30.25
C GLY A 319 5.05 3.04 -29.27
N GLU A 320 4.44 4.10 -29.80
CA GLU A 320 3.63 5.08 -29.09
C GLU A 320 2.16 4.64 -29.09
N VAL A 321 1.44 4.77 -27.97
CA VAL A 321 -0.03 4.76 -28.00
C VAL A 321 -0.65 5.95 -27.28
N ARG A 322 -1.52 6.62 -28.05
CA ARG A 322 -2.64 7.52 -27.74
C ARG A 322 -2.65 8.17 -26.36
N SER A 323 -2.42 9.48 -26.40
CA SER A 323 -3.18 10.50 -25.70
C SER A 323 -4.37 10.00 -24.84
N LEU A 324 -4.23 10.11 -23.53
CA LEU A 324 -5.30 10.01 -22.53
C LEU A 324 -6.19 11.25 -22.63
N ALA A 325 -7.50 11.08 -22.43
CA ALA A 325 -8.34 12.25 -22.11
C ALA A 325 -8.12 12.65 -20.65
N ALA A 326 -8.65 13.81 -20.27
CA ALA A 326 -8.48 14.32 -18.93
C ALA A 326 -8.99 13.30 -17.91
N LEU A 327 -8.19 13.08 -16.86
CA LEU A 327 -8.50 12.10 -15.82
C LEU A 327 -8.25 12.74 -14.45
N GLU A 328 -9.32 12.95 -13.70
CA GLU A 328 -9.26 13.49 -12.35
C GLU A 328 -8.55 12.52 -11.38
N PRO A 329 -7.96 13.01 -10.27
CA PRO A 329 -7.48 12.14 -9.21
C PRO A 329 -8.55 11.13 -8.78
N GLY A 330 -8.19 9.86 -8.75
CA GLY A 330 -9.04 8.72 -8.39
C GLY A 330 -9.77 8.12 -9.60
N GLY A 331 -9.80 8.84 -10.72
CA GLY A 331 -10.37 8.35 -11.97
C GLY A 331 -9.60 7.14 -12.52
N VAL A 332 -10.34 6.19 -13.08
CA VAL A 332 -9.80 4.99 -13.72
C VAL A 332 -10.13 4.99 -15.21
N ARG A 333 -9.21 4.44 -16.01
CA ARG A 333 -9.40 4.27 -17.45
C ARG A 333 -8.69 3.03 -17.97
N GLU A 334 -9.21 2.45 -19.05
CA GLU A 334 -8.53 1.40 -19.81
C GLU A 334 -7.74 1.99 -20.98
N GLU A 335 -6.51 1.51 -21.13
CA GLU A 335 -5.58 1.95 -22.17
C GLU A 335 -4.90 0.77 -22.84
N THR A 336 -5.06 0.67 -24.15
CA THR A 336 -4.50 -0.44 -24.94
C THR A 336 -3.20 -0.01 -25.60
N VAL A 337 -2.13 -0.75 -25.34
CA VAL A 337 -0.83 -0.61 -25.99
C VAL A 337 -0.67 -1.69 -27.06
N ILE A 338 -0.18 -1.31 -28.25
CA ILE A 338 0.16 -2.27 -29.30
C ILE A 338 1.67 -2.51 -29.26
N LEU A 339 2.06 -3.75 -29.01
CA LEU A 339 3.44 -4.19 -28.99
C LEU A 339 3.82 -4.74 -30.37
N TYR A 340 4.95 -4.24 -30.88
CA TYR A 340 5.60 -4.74 -32.09
C TYR A 340 6.94 -5.39 -31.69
N PRO A 341 6.98 -6.72 -31.54
CA PRO A 341 8.19 -7.41 -31.14
C PRO A 341 9.28 -7.28 -32.23
N PRO A 342 10.55 -7.04 -31.86
CA PRO A 342 11.65 -6.97 -32.80
C PRO A 342 12.04 -8.37 -33.26
N VAL A 343 12.82 -8.47 -34.35
CA VAL A 343 13.48 -9.72 -34.71
C VAL A 343 14.41 -10.13 -33.57
N ALA A 344 14.16 -11.29 -32.96
CA ALA A 344 14.96 -11.74 -31.83
C ALA A 344 16.36 -12.19 -32.30
N PRO A 345 17.44 -11.88 -31.54
CA PRO A 345 18.77 -12.41 -31.82
C PRO A 345 18.82 -13.94 -31.83
N HIS A 346 18.04 -14.56 -30.94
CA HIS A 346 17.84 -16.00 -30.87
C HIS A 346 16.39 -16.31 -30.44
N PRO A 347 15.82 -17.46 -30.86
CA PRO A 347 14.53 -17.93 -30.37
C PRO A 347 14.43 -17.94 -28.84
N GLY A 348 13.36 -17.32 -28.30
CA GLY A 348 13.11 -17.25 -26.85
C GLY A 348 13.91 -16.17 -26.13
N THR A 349 14.42 -15.16 -26.86
CA THR A 349 15.11 -14.02 -26.23
C THR A 349 14.15 -13.28 -25.28
N PRO A 350 14.50 -13.14 -23.99
CA PRO A 350 13.71 -12.36 -23.05
C PRO A 350 13.95 -10.87 -23.21
N TYR A 351 12.88 -10.10 -23.25
CA TYR A 351 12.88 -8.65 -23.22
C TYR A 351 12.16 -8.16 -21.97
N ARG A 352 12.71 -7.13 -21.34
CA ARG A 352 12.07 -6.44 -20.24
C ARG A 352 11.43 -5.18 -20.79
N LEU A 353 10.11 -5.19 -20.92
CA LEU A 353 9.34 -4.01 -21.29
C LEU A 353 9.06 -3.19 -20.05
N ARG A 354 9.49 -1.93 -20.05
CA ARG A 354 9.14 -0.94 -19.02
C ARG A 354 8.02 -0.07 -19.56
N PHE A 355 6.93 0.02 -18.81
CA PHE A 355 5.79 0.89 -19.07
C PHE A 355 5.85 2.13 -18.17
N GLU A 356 5.53 3.28 -18.75
CA GLU A 356 5.57 4.58 -18.08
C GLU A 356 4.55 5.54 -18.69
N MET A 357 4.01 6.45 -17.88
CA MET A 357 3.21 7.58 -18.36
C MET A 357 4.07 8.80 -18.57
N PHE A 358 3.79 9.54 -19.64
CA PHE A 358 4.50 10.76 -20.01
C PHE A 358 3.52 11.93 -20.12
N LEU A 359 4.00 13.13 -19.77
CA LEU A 359 3.36 14.41 -20.07
C LEU A 359 4.09 15.07 -21.24
N GLU A 360 3.36 15.46 -22.28
CA GLU A 360 3.87 16.28 -23.37
C GLU A 360 3.89 17.76 -22.96
N VAL A 361 5.09 18.34 -22.96
CA VAL A 361 5.38 19.74 -22.64
C VAL A 361 6.24 20.29 -23.78
N ASP A 362 5.75 21.31 -24.49
CA ASP A 362 6.48 21.96 -25.59
C ASP A 362 7.01 20.98 -26.66
N ASP A 363 6.18 20.02 -27.10
CA ASP A 363 6.50 18.93 -28.03
C ASP A 363 7.57 17.93 -27.52
N GLU A 364 7.92 17.99 -26.23
CA GLU A 364 8.79 17.03 -25.55
C GLU A 364 8.02 16.22 -24.49
N GLY A 365 8.13 14.89 -24.56
CA GLY A 365 7.55 13.98 -23.58
C GLY A 365 8.44 13.84 -22.34
N ILE A 366 7.91 14.20 -21.16
CA ILE A 366 8.58 14.02 -19.87
C ILE A 366 7.86 12.93 -19.08
N GLY A 367 8.59 11.90 -18.68
CA GLY A 367 8.04 10.77 -17.92
C GLY A 367 7.58 11.19 -16.52
N PHE A 368 6.48 10.63 -16.03
CA PHE A 368 6.02 10.85 -14.65
C PHE A 368 7.05 10.41 -13.62
N SER A 369 7.94 9.48 -13.99
CA SER A 369 9.05 9.10 -13.11
C SER A 369 10.11 10.20 -12.98
N GLU A 370 10.17 11.17 -13.90
CA GLU A 370 11.23 12.18 -13.96
C GLU A 370 10.72 13.64 -13.90
N ILE A 371 9.41 13.86 -14.07
CA ILE A 371 8.80 15.18 -14.19
C ILE A 371 9.09 16.09 -12.99
N GLU A 372 9.11 15.52 -11.79
CA GLU A 372 9.50 16.21 -10.57
C GLU A 372 10.84 15.68 -10.06
N ARG A 373 11.90 16.43 -10.38
CA ARG A 373 13.26 16.09 -9.95
C ARG A 373 13.33 15.93 -8.43
N GLY A 374 13.81 14.76 -8.01
CA GLY A 374 13.98 14.40 -6.59
C GLY A 374 12.75 13.73 -5.97
N ARG A 375 11.63 13.59 -6.70
CA ARG A 375 10.41 12.90 -6.26
C ARG A 375 9.91 11.98 -7.38
N PRO A 376 10.70 10.97 -7.79
CA PRO A 376 10.31 10.13 -8.91
C PRO A 376 9.11 9.27 -8.57
N TRP A 377 8.27 9.00 -9.56
CA TRP A 377 7.24 7.96 -9.48
C TRP A 377 7.70 6.63 -10.06
N TYR A 378 6.99 5.56 -9.74
CA TYR A 378 7.33 4.21 -10.18
C TYR A 378 7.03 3.98 -11.66
N THR A 379 7.90 3.19 -12.29
CA THR A 379 7.66 2.57 -13.60
C THR A 379 7.30 1.10 -13.43
N TYR A 380 6.74 0.49 -14.46
CA TYR A 380 6.20 -0.87 -14.36
C TYR A 380 6.81 -1.79 -15.39
N ASP A 381 7.50 -2.82 -14.93
CA ASP A 381 8.26 -3.72 -15.80
C ASP A 381 7.52 -5.06 -16.00
N VAL A 382 7.62 -5.61 -17.21
CA VAL A 382 7.09 -6.89 -17.67
C VAL A 382 8.18 -7.63 -18.44
N VAL A 383 8.35 -8.93 -18.21
CA VAL A 383 9.24 -9.77 -19.03
C VAL A 383 8.44 -10.53 -20.08
N VAL A 384 8.79 -10.36 -21.35
CA VAL A 384 8.18 -11.02 -22.51
C VAL A 384 9.25 -11.78 -23.28
N CYS A 385 8.85 -12.77 -24.09
CA CYS A 385 9.79 -13.52 -24.92
C CYS A 385 9.37 -13.56 -26.38
N VAL A 386 10.37 -13.43 -27.24
CA VAL A 386 10.18 -13.31 -28.69
C VAL A 386 10.79 -14.51 -29.41
N ASP A 387 10.05 -15.01 -30.39
CA ASP A 387 10.41 -16.13 -31.28
C ASP A 387 10.69 -17.45 -30.56
N GLY A 388 10.21 -17.62 -29.32
CA GLY A 388 10.35 -18.85 -28.57
C GLY A 388 9.84 -18.74 -27.13
N PRO A 389 9.68 -19.88 -26.44
CA PRO A 389 9.16 -19.91 -25.09
C PRO A 389 10.15 -19.34 -24.08
N CYS A 390 9.64 -18.57 -23.12
CA CYS A 390 10.20 -18.51 -21.79
C CYS A 390 9.06 -18.55 -20.77
N ALA A 391 9.35 -19.01 -19.56
CA ALA A 391 8.36 -19.05 -18.51
C ALA A 391 8.31 -17.69 -17.80
N THR A 392 7.28 -16.88 -18.09
CA THR A 392 6.92 -15.72 -17.26
C THR A 392 5.70 -16.07 -16.42
N TYR A 393 5.73 -15.72 -15.13
CA TYR A 393 4.66 -16.02 -14.17
C TYR A 393 4.05 -14.74 -13.62
N LEU A 394 2.77 -14.80 -13.23
CA LEU A 394 2.14 -13.77 -12.40
C LEU A 394 2.79 -13.73 -10.99
N PRO A 395 2.83 -12.55 -10.32
CA PRO A 395 2.40 -11.25 -10.84
C PRO A 395 3.35 -10.77 -11.94
N LEU A 396 2.75 -10.27 -13.00
CA LEU A 396 3.50 -10.00 -14.21
C LEU A 396 4.13 -8.62 -14.19
N VAL A 397 3.34 -7.64 -13.73
CA VAL A 397 3.71 -6.25 -13.74
C VAL A 397 4.17 -5.89 -12.34
N THR A 398 5.43 -5.49 -12.23
CA THR A 398 6.04 -5.11 -10.96
C THR A 398 6.59 -3.70 -11.03
N ALA A 399 6.34 -2.94 -9.98
CA ALA A 399 6.92 -1.61 -9.81
C ALA A 399 8.44 -1.71 -9.69
N GLN A 400 9.16 -0.80 -10.34
CA GLN A 400 10.59 -0.60 -10.13
C GLN A 400 10.84 0.82 -9.61
N PRO A 401 11.62 0.99 -8.53
CA PRO A 401 12.14 2.30 -8.19
C PRO A 401 13.09 2.75 -9.31
N LEU A 402 13.15 4.05 -9.59
CA LEU A 402 14.24 4.57 -10.39
C LEU A 402 15.55 4.28 -9.65
N ILE A 403 16.35 3.34 -10.19
CA ILE A 403 17.77 3.32 -9.92
C ILE A 403 18.27 4.64 -10.51
N PRO A 404 18.85 5.57 -9.71
CA PRO A 404 19.45 6.75 -10.29
C PRO A 404 20.47 6.25 -11.31
N ASP A 405 20.25 6.59 -12.57
CA ASP A 405 21.12 6.13 -13.65
C ASP A 405 22.55 6.49 -13.25
N ARG A 406 23.40 5.47 -13.08
CA ARG A 406 24.85 5.65 -12.92
C ARG A 406 25.41 6.07 -14.28
N ARG A 407 24.98 7.22 -14.79
CA ARG A 407 25.53 7.89 -15.97
C ARG A 407 25.49 9.40 -15.76
N ILE A 408 26.32 9.85 -14.85
CA ILE A 408 27.02 11.13 -15.00
C ILE A 408 28.52 10.84 -14.90
N ARG A 409 29.14 10.58 -16.05
CA ARG A 409 30.44 11.12 -16.45
C ARG A 409 30.46 11.30 -17.95
#